data_AF-A0A2H0I8I3-F1
#
_entry.id   AF-A0A2H0I8I3-F1
#
_cell.length_a   1.000
_cell.length_b   1.000
_cell.length_c   1.000
_cell.angle_alpha   90.00
_cell.angle_beta   90.00
_cell.angle_gamma   90.00
#
_symmetry.space_group_name_H-M   'P 1'
#
loop_
_entity.id
_entity.type
_entity.pdbx_description
1 polymer ?
#
loop_
_entity_poly.entity_id
_entity_poly.type
_entity_poly.pdbx_seq_one_letter_code
_entity_poly.pdbx_strand_id
1 'polypeptide(L)'
;NPILSVAKDLWYLAKPIAIISLGIMIAYMSKTDRRWVAHLAVVVIIVSIANMFESVSFQQAEDPIARPTSFIAAFAGPFIWKYYPSRSVSGLIFRVVVILVVIAMIVLSQSRASILTFGVAWLAAYGALQNSSRAVFVFGFLVFAITVFFPLLPQYDFGGQRFLAKLQNSINEIMFESGETRVSMYRNWRGFEAYQAYKMWLDATLWQKLVGFGHGSEIYLGRMVTFLGHDVESIHSIHNSYFGLLVKTGLLGVVAYLAFLFRPFSSKTRASNAAMEIYSRIVRGGALALLFTSALVSGPFNKSGLDGLLLIWSAAYGLLLLQAQKSRRRVHEARIRNPPQMGRLEGAAGKA
;
A
#
# COMPACT_ATOMS: atom_id res chain seq x y z
N ASN A 1 7.25 -28.23 -10.51
CA ASN A 1 5.91 -28.83 -10.71
C ASN A 1 4.94 -27.72 -11.09
N PRO A 2 4.51 -27.64 -12.36
CA PRO A 2 3.69 -26.53 -12.86
C PRO A 2 2.37 -26.35 -12.10
N ILE A 3 1.71 -27.45 -11.71
CA ILE A 3 0.44 -27.40 -10.96
C ILE A 3 0.64 -26.72 -9.61
N LEU A 4 1.72 -27.06 -8.91
CA LEU A 4 2.06 -26.46 -7.63
C LEU A 4 2.36 -24.95 -7.77
N SER A 5 3.06 -24.56 -8.83
CA SER A 5 3.36 -23.14 -9.09
C SER A 5 2.08 -22.35 -9.43
N VAL A 6 1.16 -22.91 -10.21
CA VAL A 6 -0.16 -22.31 -10.46
C VAL A 6 -0.97 -22.18 -9.16
N ALA A 7 -1.01 -23.24 -8.34
CA ALA A 7 -1.74 -23.22 -7.07
C ALA A 7 -1.21 -22.14 -6.11
N LYS A 8 0.13 -21.96 -6.05
CA LYS A 8 0.75 -20.89 -5.27
C LYS A 8 0.33 -19.50 -5.78
N ASP A 9 0.30 -19.28 -7.09
CA ASP A 9 -0.14 -18.01 -7.65
C ASP A 9 -1.61 -17.71 -7.35
N LEU A 10 -2.48 -18.71 -7.48
CA LEU A 10 -3.88 -18.58 -7.14
C LEU A 10 -4.07 -18.25 -5.66
N TRP A 11 -3.27 -18.84 -4.77
CA TRP A 11 -3.27 -18.48 -3.35
C TRP A 11 -2.88 -17.01 -3.13
N TYR A 12 -1.77 -16.57 -3.74
CA TYR A 12 -1.30 -15.17 -3.61
C TYR A 12 -2.28 -14.16 -4.21
N LEU A 13 -3.05 -14.53 -5.23
CA LEU A 13 -4.06 -13.68 -5.85
C LEU A 13 -5.40 -13.70 -5.07
N ALA A 14 -5.83 -14.87 -4.61
CA ALA A 14 -7.09 -15.04 -3.89
C ALA A 14 -7.07 -14.33 -2.53
N LYS A 15 -5.92 -14.33 -1.85
CA LYS A 15 -5.76 -13.68 -0.54
C LYS A 15 -6.15 -12.19 -0.53
N PRO A 16 -5.57 -11.30 -1.37
CA PRO A 16 -5.97 -9.89 -1.39
C PRO A 16 -7.44 -9.71 -1.82
N ILE A 17 -7.98 -10.55 -2.70
CA ILE A 17 -9.39 -10.51 -3.09
C ILE A 17 -10.30 -10.82 -1.88
N ALA A 18 -9.97 -11.84 -1.11
CA ALA A 18 -10.70 -12.22 0.09
C ALA A 18 -10.67 -11.11 1.15
N ILE A 19 -9.51 -10.49 1.37
CA ILE A 19 -9.34 -9.38 2.33
C ILE A 19 -10.10 -8.13 1.87
N ILE A 20 -10.05 -7.79 0.58
CA ILE A 20 -10.82 -6.66 0.03
C ILE A 20 -12.31 -6.92 0.21
N SER A 21 -12.79 -8.12 -0.12
CA SER A 21 -14.18 -8.53 0.03
C SER A 21 -14.62 -8.45 1.50
N LEU A 22 -13.79 -8.94 2.42
CA LEU A 22 -14.05 -8.89 3.86
C LEU A 22 -14.17 -7.44 4.36
N GLY A 23 -13.25 -6.56 3.99
CA GLY A 23 -13.33 -5.16 4.44
C GLY A 23 -14.56 -4.45 3.88
N ILE A 24 -14.92 -4.69 2.61
CA ILE A 24 -16.18 -4.18 2.04
C ILE A 24 -17.39 -4.73 2.80
N MET A 25 -17.41 -6.03 3.13
CA MET A 25 -18.49 -6.63 3.93
C MET A 25 -18.60 -6.00 5.33
N ILE A 26 -17.46 -5.78 6.01
CA ILE A 26 -17.42 -5.04 7.28
C ILE A 26 -18.02 -3.65 7.12
N ALA A 27 -17.77 -2.96 6.01
CA ALA A 27 -18.36 -1.66 5.73
C ALA A 27 -19.89 -1.71 5.60
N TYR A 28 -20.44 -2.77 5.01
CA TYR A 28 -21.90 -2.99 4.93
C TYR A 28 -22.53 -3.27 6.30
N MET A 29 -21.81 -3.98 7.17
CA MET A 29 -22.27 -4.33 8.51
C MET A 29 -22.12 -3.18 9.52
N SER A 30 -21.17 -2.28 9.28
CA SER A 30 -20.81 -1.23 10.23
C SER A 30 -21.73 -0.01 10.15
N LYS A 31 -22.16 0.49 11.32
CA LYS A 31 -22.74 1.84 11.40
C LYS A 31 -21.62 2.87 11.25
N THR A 32 -21.83 3.86 10.37
CA THR A 32 -20.90 4.97 10.16
C THR A 32 -20.89 5.91 11.36
N ASP A 33 -20.03 5.64 12.34
CA ASP A 33 -19.77 6.53 13.48
C ASP A 33 -18.26 6.62 13.75
N ARG A 34 -17.79 7.84 14.07
CA ARG A 34 -16.40 8.21 14.38
C ARG A 34 -15.74 7.36 15.47
N ARG A 35 -16.53 6.65 16.28
CA ARG A 35 -16.05 5.66 17.26
C ARG A 35 -15.14 4.58 16.66
N TRP A 36 -15.24 4.33 15.36
CA TRP A 36 -14.35 3.40 14.66
C TRP A 36 -12.85 3.74 14.84
N VAL A 37 -12.48 5.02 15.01
CA VAL A 37 -11.08 5.44 15.28
C VAL A 37 -10.59 4.93 16.64
N ALA A 38 -11.47 4.84 17.64
CA ALA A 38 -11.12 4.30 18.96
C ALA A 38 -10.90 2.78 18.89
N HIS A 39 -11.78 2.05 18.20
CA HIS A 39 -11.59 0.61 17.97
C HIS A 39 -10.31 0.33 17.19
N LEU A 40 -10.02 1.13 16.16
CA LEU A 40 -8.77 1.05 15.43
C LEU A 40 -7.56 1.26 16.35
N ALA A 41 -7.60 2.24 17.26
CA ALA A 41 -6.50 2.50 18.18
C ALA A 41 -6.18 1.30 19.09
N VAL A 42 -7.20 0.61 19.59
CA VAL A 42 -7.02 -0.61 20.38
C VAL A 42 -6.35 -1.71 19.55
N VAL A 43 -6.85 -1.96 18.33
CA VAL A 43 -6.26 -2.95 17.41
C VAL A 43 -4.80 -2.61 17.11
N VAL A 44 -4.51 -1.33 16.82
CA VAL A 44 -3.15 -0.86 16.53
C VAL A 44 -2.20 -1.09 17.71
N ILE A 45 -2.62 -0.78 18.94
CA ILE A 45 -1.81 -1.02 20.14
C ILE A 45 -1.52 -2.52 20.28
N ILE A 46 -2.55 -3.37 20.26
CA ILE A 46 -2.40 -4.82 20.44
C ILE A 46 -1.44 -5.40 19.39
N VAL A 47 -1.67 -5.08 18.11
CA VAL A 47 -0.84 -5.59 17.01
C VAL A 47 0.59 -5.05 17.12
N SER A 48 0.78 -3.78 17.49
CA SER A 48 2.13 -3.20 17.63
C SER A 48 2.91 -3.88 18.75
N ILE A 49 2.27 -4.08 19.91
CA ILE A 49 2.89 -4.76 21.06
C ILE A 49 3.26 -6.21 20.70
N ALA A 50 2.35 -6.96 20.06
CA ALA A 50 2.64 -8.33 19.63
C ALA A 50 3.86 -8.38 18.67
N ASN A 51 3.92 -7.49 17.67
CA ASN A 51 5.06 -7.41 16.75
C ASN A 51 6.36 -6.99 17.45
N MET A 52 6.29 -6.13 18.48
CA MET A 52 7.47 -5.74 19.25
C MET A 52 8.04 -6.92 20.03
N PHE A 53 7.19 -7.72 20.70
CA PHE A 53 7.63 -8.93 21.40
C PHE A 53 8.31 -9.90 20.45
N GLU A 54 7.65 -10.18 19.32
CA GLU A 54 8.20 -11.08 18.30
C GLU A 54 9.54 -10.55 17.75
N SER A 55 9.63 -9.25 17.45
CA SER A 55 10.86 -8.61 16.96
C SER A 55 12.03 -8.67 17.95
N VAL A 56 11.76 -8.62 19.26
CA VAL A 56 12.78 -8.75 20.31
C VAL A 56 13.21 -10.21 20.45
N SER A 57 12.28 -11.16 20.41
CA SER A 57 12.60 -12.59 20.40
C SER A 57 13.48 -12.98 19.20
N PHE A 58 13.21 -12.41 18.02
CA PHE A 58 14.03 -12.60 16.83
C PHE A 58 15.41 -11.92 16.88
N GLN A 59 15.67 -10.96 17.79
CA GLN A 59 17.04 -10.44 17.95
C GLN A 59 17.99 -11.46 18.57
N GLN A 60 17.46 -12.48 19.26
CA GLN A 60 18.27 -13.54 19.88
C GLN A 60 18.56 -14.70 18.91
N ALA A 61 17.81 -14.81 17.82
CA ALA A 61 18.11 -15.74 16.74
C ALA A 61 19.00 -15.03 15.71
N GLU A 62 20.19 -15.58 15.40
CA GLU A 62 21.11 -15.05 14.37
C GLU A 62 20.55 -15.14 12.93
N ASP A 63 19.29 -15.57 12.78
CA ASP A 63 18.68 -15.89 11.51
C ASP A 63 18.31 -14.62 10.71
N PRO A 64 18.64 -14.55 9.40
CA PRO A 64 18.33 -13.41 8.54
C PRO A 64 16.84 -13.30 8.15
N ILE A 65 15.95 -13.89 8.94
CA ILE A 65 14.50 -13.88 8.69
C ILE A 65 13.96 -12.44 8.83
N ALA A 66 13.06 -12.06 7.92
CA ALA A 66 12.43 -10.76 7.91
C ALA A 66 11.73 -10.50 9.25
N ARG A 67 12.10 -9.40 9.92
CA ARG A 67 11.50 -9.04 11.20
C ARG A 67 10.00 -8.74 11.04
N PRO A 68 9.17 -9.18 11.99
CA PRO A 68 7.73 -8.87 12.00
C PRO A 68 7.49 -7.36 11.92
N THR A 69 6.54 -6.96 11.08
CA THR A 69 6.18 -5.54 10.91
C THR A 69 4.69 -5.40 10.72
N SER A 70 4.10 -4.35 11.29
CA SER A 70 2.68 -4.04 11.14
C SER A 70 2.48 -2.79 10.29
N PHE A 71 2.10 -2.99 9.03
CA PHE A 71 1.76 -1.90 8.13
C PHE A 71 0.45 -1.22 8.51
N ILE A 72 -0.50 -1.95 9.11
CA ILE A 72 -1.72 -1.35 9.65
C ILE A 72 -1.41 -0.40 10.80
N ALA A 73 -0.49 -0.75 11.71
CA ALA A 73 -0.10 0.13 12.81
C ALA A 73 0.58 1.41 12.30
N ALA A 74 1.57 1.24 11.41
CA ALA A 74 2.25 2.36 10.76
C ALA A 74 1.26 3.28 10.02
N PHE A 75 0.28 2.70 9.32
CA PHE A 75 -0.71 3.49 8.57
C PHE A 75 -1.76 4.15 9.46
N ALA A 76 -2.24 3.48 10.50
CA ALA A 76 -3.34 3.95 11.32
C ALA A 76 -2.93 4.97 12.40
N GLY A 77 -1.69 4.89 12.90
CA GLY A 77 -1.14 5.79 13.93
C GLY A 77 -1.41 7.28 13.66
N PRO A 78 -1.07 7.80 12.46
CA PRO A 78 -1.30 9.21 12.12
C PRO A 78 -2.79 9.62 12.09
N PHE A 79 -3.69 8.71 11.71
CA PHE A 79 -5.13 8.95 11.76
C PHE A 79 -5.64 8.98 13.20
N ILE A 80 -5.12 8.12 14.08
CA ILE A 80 -5.44 8.13 15.51
C ILE A 80 -4.97 9.46 16.12
N TRP A 81 -3.74 9.88 15.84
CA TRP A 81 -3.23 11.18 16.27
C TRP A 81 -4.13 12.35 15.86
N LYS A 82 -4.58 12.36 14.60
CA LYS A 82 -5.41 13.45 14.07
C LYS A 82 -6.85 13.43 14.59
N TYR A 83 -7.47 12.26 14.71
CA TYR A 83 -8.93 12.14 14.83
C TYR A 83 -9.44 11.60 16.16
N TYR A 84 -8.61 10.92 16.96
CA TYR A 84 -8.99 10.47 18.30
C TYR A 84 -9.28 11.67 19.21
N PRO A 85 -10.31 11.72 20.08
CA PRO A 85 -10.57 12.92 20.90
C PRO A 85 -9.41 13.31 21.85
N SER A 86 -9.04 14.60 21.91
CA SER A 86 -8.03 15.14 22.86
C SER A 86 -8.58 16.27 23.72
N ARG A 87 -9.87 16.22 24.04
CA ARG A 87 -10.50 17.25 24.89
C ARG A 87 -10.03 17.17 26.35
N SER A 88 -9.43 16.06 26.74
CA SER A 88 -8.83 15.83 28.06
C SER A 88 -7.32 15.56 27.94
N VAL A 89 -6.61 15.79 29.04
CA VAL A 89 -5.19 15.41 29.20
C VAL A 89 -5.00 13.92 28.95
N SER A 90 -5.91 13.07 29.46
CA SER A 90 -5.88 11.62 29.22
C SER A 90 -5.99 11.26 27.74
N GLY A 91 -6.78 11.99 26.95
CA GLY A 91 -6.89 11.80 25.51
C GLY A 91 -5.62 12.20 24.76
N LEU A 92 -4.93 13.26 25.19
CA LEU A 92 -3.63 13.66 24.63
C LEU A 92 -2.55 12.63 24.96
N ILE A 93 -2.44 12.21 26.23
CA ILE A 93 -1.50 11.17 26.67
C ILE A 93 -1.72 9.89 25.86
N PHE A 94 -2.97 9.47 25.68
CA PHE A 94 -3.29 8.29 24.88
C PHE A 94 -2.77 8.40 23.44
N ARG A 95 -2.98 9.54 22.76
CA ARG A 95 -2.44 9.75 21.40
C ARG A 95 -0.91 9.69 21.36
N VAL A 96 -0.24 10.29 22.35
CA VAL A 96 1.22 10.26 22.45
C VAL A 96 1.71 8.82 22.64
N VAL A 97 1.12 8.07 23.56
CA VAL A 97 1.47 6.65 23.80
C VAL A 97 1.30 5.83 22.53
N VAL A 98 0.17 5.96 21.81
CA VAL A 98 -0.05 5.25 20.54
C VAL A 98 1.07 5.56 19.54
N ILE A 99 1.42 6.83 19.36
CA ILE A 99 2.47 7.23 18.40
C ILE A 99 3.85 6.70 18.84
N LEU A 100 4.18 6.79 20.12
CA LEU A 100 5.44 6.25 20.64
C LEU A 100 5.54 4.73 20.44
N VAL A 101 4.46 3.98 20.68
CA VAL A 101 4.39 2.54 20.44
C VAL A 101 4.56 2.22 18.95
N VAL A 102 3.90 2.97 18.06
CA VAL A 102 4.05 2.80 16.61
C VAL A 102 5.48 3.10 16.15
N ILE A 103 6.09 4.19 16.65
CA ILE A 103 7.49 4.53 16.32
C ILE A 103 8.43 3.45 16.84
N ALA A 104 8.27 2.99 18.08
CA ALA A 104 9.07 1.92 18.65
C ALA A 104 8.97 0.63 17.81
N MET A 105 7.76 0.25 17.38
CA MET A 105 7.55 -0.90 16.48
C MET A 105 8.30 -0.73 15.15
N ILE A 106 8.24 0.47 14.54
CA ILE A 106 8.91 0.74 13.26
C ILE A 106 10.43 0.65 13.41
N VAL A 107 10.98 1.20 14.50
CA VAL A 107 12.42 1.16 14.78
C VAL A 107 12.89 -0.28 15.04
N LEU A 108 12.14 -1.05 15.84
CA LEU A 108 12.50 -2.43 16.17
C LEU A 108 12.43 -3.37 14.96
N SER A 109 11.41 -3.20 14.10
CA SER A 109 11.25 -4.00 12.88
C SER A 109 12.29 -3.64 11.81
N GLN A 110 12.91 -2.46 11.89
CA GLN A 110 13.82 -1.93 10.87
C GLN A 110 13.20 -1.91 9.46
N SER A 111 11.87 -1.80 9.38
CA SER A 111 11.13 -1.86 8.12
C SER A 111 11.06 -0.49 7.45
N ARG A 112 11.71 -0.37 6.31
CA ARG A 112 11.79 0.89 5.55
C ARG A 112 10.47 1.21 4.85
N ALA A 113 9.76 0.16 4.43
CA ALA A 113 8.42 0.27 3.89
C ALA A 113 7.39 0.73 4.94
N SER A 114 7.57 0.42 6.23
CA SER A 114 6.67 0.90 7.28
C SER A 114 6.89 2.38 7.60
N ILE A 115 8.13 2.89 7.55
CA ILE A 115 8.45 4.32 7.65
C ILE A 115 7.74 5.10 6.55
N LEU A 116 7.86 4.65 5.30
CA LEU A 116 7.20 5.29 4.16
C LEU A 116 5.67 5.25 4.30
N THR A 117 5.12 4.11 4.73
CA THR A 117 3.68 3.95 5.00
C THR A 117 3.21 4.92 6.07
N PHE A 118 3.96 5.10 7.15
CA PHE A 118 3.68 6.06 8.22
C PHE A 118 3.72 7.51 7.71
N GLY A 119 4.74 7.88 6.93
CA GLY A 119 4.86 9.22 6.33
C GLY A 119 3.71 9.53 5.37
N VAL A 120 3.37 8.60 4.47
CA VAL A 120 2.22 8.70 3.56
C VAL A 120 0.91 8.85 4.33
N ALA A 121 0.73 8.06 5.39
CA ALA A 121 -0.45 8.17 6.25
C ALA A 121 -0.54 9.53 6.96
N TRP A 122 0.59 10.11 7.38
CA TRP A 122 0.63 11.46 7.95
C TRP A 122 0.17 12.51 6.94
N LEU A 123 0.73 12.48 5.73
CA LEU A 123 0.33 13.36 4.63
C LEU A 123 -1.17 13.21 4.30
N ALA A 124 -1.67 11.97 4.26
CA ALA A 124 -3.07 11.68 4.02
C ALA A 124 -3.98 12.20 5.14
N ALA A 125 -3.63 11.95 6.40
CA ALA A 125 -4.41 12.35 7.58
C ALA A 125 -4.58 13.87 7.67
N TYR A 126 -3.61 14.65 7.18
CA TYR A 126 -3.67 16.11 7.10
C TYR A 126 -4.17 16.66 5.76
N GLY A 127 -4.61 15.78 4.85
CA GLY A 127 -5.30 16.17 3.63
C GLY A 127 -4.39 16.61 2.47
N ALA A 128 -3.08 16.34 2.52
CA ALA A 128 -2.17 16.64 1.41
C ALA A 128 -2.57 15.90 0.11
N LEU A 129 -3.24 14.74 0.24
CA LEU A 129 -3.73 13.93 -0.87
C LEU A 129 -5.19 14.23 -1.25
N GLN A 130 -5.79 15.34 -0.77
CA GLN A 130 -7.19 15.65 -1.04
C GLN A 130 -7.47 16.10 -2.48
N ASN A 131 -6.49 16.71 -3.13
CA ASN A 131 -6.63 17.16 -4.52
C ASN A 131 -5.77 16.27 -5.40
N SER A 132 -6.26 15.89 -6.59
CA SER A 132 -5.51 15.06 -7.52
C SER A 132 -4.18 15.71 -7.92
N SER A 133 -4.15 17.02 -8.17
CA SER A 133 -2.92 17.76 -8.46
C SER A 133 -1.91 17.72 -7.31
N ARG A 134 -2.37 17.91 -6.07
CA ARG A 134 -1.50 17.79 -4.89
C ARG A 134 -1.04 16.36 -4.66
N ALA A 135 -1.89 15.37 -4.91
CA ALA A 135 -1.51 13.96 -4.79
C ALA A 135 -0.44 13.58 -5.84
N VAL A 136 -0.57 14.06 -7.08
CA VAL A 136 0.45 13.88 -8.12
C VAL A 136 1.74 14.59 -7.75
N PHE A 137 1.67 15.83 -7.24
CA PHE A 137 2.85 16.55 -6.76
C PHE A 137 3.55 15.80 -5.61
N VAL A 138 2.80 15.34 -4.61
CA VAL A 138 3.34 14.57 -3.48
C VAL A 138 3.95 13.25 -3.97
N PHE A 139 3.27 12.53 -4.85
CA PHE A 139 3.80 11.29 -5.44
C PHE A 139 5.10 11.56 -6.21
N GLY A 140 5.10 12.55 -7.11
CA GLY A 140 6.27 12.95 -7.89
C GLY A 140 7.42 13.42 -7.01
N PHE A 141 7.14 14.19 -5.97
CA PHE A 141 8.14 14.63 -4.99
C PHE A 141 8.71 13.45 -4.19
N LEU A 142 7.89 12.50 -3.75
CA LEU A 142 8.37 11.31 -3.06
C LEU A 142 9.23 10.42 -3.97
N VAL A 143 8.80 10.22 -5.22
CA VAL A 143 9.59 9.50 -6.22
C VAL A 143 10.92 10.23 -6.46
N PHE A 144 10.88 11.53 -6.73
CA PHE A 144 12.08 12.36 -6.92
C PHE A 144 13.01 12.33 -5.71
N ALA A 145 12.47 12.43 -4.50
CA ALA A 145 13.27 12.33 -3.29
C ALA A 145 14.00 10.99 -3.26
N ILE A 146 13.28 9.88 -3.45
CA ILE A 146 13.81 8.52 -3.42
C ILE A 146 14.86 8.28 -4.52
N THR A 147 14.64 8.78 -5.74
CA THR A 147 15.49 8.48 -6.91
C THR A 147 16.62 9.48 -7.15
N VAL A 148 16.48 10.74 -6.74
CA VAL A 148 17.45 11.81 -7.03
C VAL A 148 18.11 12.33 -5.76
N PHE A 149 17.33 12.69 -4.74
CA PHE A 149 17.88 13.31 -3.54
C PHE A 149 18.62 12.30 -2.64
N PHE A 150 18.04 11.12 -2.46
CA PHE A 150 18.57 10.11 -1.55
C PHE A 150 19.91 9.48 -2.00
N PRO A 151 20.18 9.22 -3.30
CA PRO A 151 21.50 8.78 -3.76
C PRO A 151 22.63 9.80 -3.58
N LEU A 152 22.30 11.10 -3.46
CA LEU A 152 23.27 12.19 -3.27
C LEU A 152 23.70 12.34 -1.81
N LEU A 153 23.07 11.64 -0.86
CA LEU A 153 23.46 11.67 0.55
C LEU A 153 24.82 10.96 0.73
N PRO A 154 25.78 11.54 1.47
CA PRO A 154 27.11 10.94 1.63
C PRO A 154 27.02 9.53 2.22
N GLN A 155 27.85 8.61 1.72
CA GLN A 155 27.97 7.26 2.29
C GLN A 155 28.73 7.35 3.60
N TYR A 156 28.02 7.13 4.70
CA TYR A 156 28.62 7.11 6.04
C TYR A 156 28.73 5.66 6.52
N ASP A 157 29.97 5.20 6.71
CA ASP A 157 30.25 3.93 7.37
C ASP A 157 30.22 4.15 8.90
N PHE A 158 29.02 4.01 9.48
CA PHE A 158 28.87 4.01 10.93
C PHE A 158 29.17 2.61 11.46
N GLY A 159 30.43 2.36 11.82
CA GLY A 159 30.92 1.11 12.42
C GLY A 159 30.00 0.54 13.50
N GLY A 160 29.10 -0.37 13.11
CA GLY A 160 28.16 -1.08 13.98
C GLY A 160 26.69 -0.60 13.98
N GLN A 161 26.35 0.57 13.43
CA GLN A 161 24.95 1.04 13.42
C GLN A 161 24.17 0.55 12.20
N ARG A 162 23.55 -0.64 12.34
CA ARG A 162 22.83 -1.36 11.29
C ARG A 162 21.64 -0.61 10.66
N PHE A 163 21.03 0.37 11.33
CA PHE A 163 19.78 0.99 10.85
C PHE A 163 20.01 2.08 9.78
N LEU A 164 20.92 3.04 10.01
CA LEU A 164 21.23 4.10 9.03
C LEU A 164 21.90 3.51 7.77
N ALA A 165 22.85 2.60 7.96
CA ALA A 165 23.48 1.87 6.86
C ALA A 165 22.45 1.07 6.04
N LYS A 166 21.44 0.45 6.69
CA LYS A 166 20.32 -0.15 5.98
C LYS A 166 19.48 0.89 5.26
N LEU A 167 19.07 2.00 5.88
CA LEU A 167 18.28 3.03 5.18
C LEU A 167 18.97 3.49 3.89
N GLN A 168 20.27 3.67 3.91
CA GLN A 168 21.06 4.04 2.73
C GLN A 168 21.17 2.90 1.70
N ASN A 169 21.47 1.68 2.13
CA ASN A 169 21.51 0.50 1.24
C ASN A 169 20.15 0.16 0.63
N SER A 170 19.06 0.62 1.23
CA SER A 170 17.69 0.39 0.75
C SER A 170 17.39 1.01 -0.59
N ILE A 171 18.10 2.07 -0.94
CA ILE A 171 17.89 2.81 -2.18
C ILE A 171 18.52 2.03 -3.32
N ASN A 172 19.75 1.55 -3.09
CA ASN A 172 20.41 0.59 -3.99
C ASN A 172 19.52 -0.64 -4.17
N GLU A 173 18.86 -1.13 -3.12
CA GLU A 173 17.95 -2.28 -3.19
C GLU A 173 16.76 -2.16 -4.18
N ILE A 174 16.38 -0.95 -4.59
CA ILE A 174 15.26 -0.70 -5.51
C ILE A 174 15.77 -0.50 -6.95
N MET A 175 17.05 -0.14 -7.12
CA MET A 175 17.67 0.03 -8.42
C MET A 175 17.97 -1.32 -9.05
N PHE A 176 17.83 -1.43 -10.38
CA PHE A 176 18.21 -2.64 -11.10
C PHE A 176 19.70 -2.95 -10.89
N GLU A 177 19.97 -4.24 -10.69
CA GLU A 177 21.31 -4.79 -10.56
C GLU A 177 21.39 -6.01 -11.47
N SER A 178 22.35 -6.01 -12.40
CA SER A 178 22.52 -7.10 -13.36
C SER A 178 23.10 -8.36 -12.68
N GLY A 179 23.74 -8.20 -11.52
CA GLY A 179 24.28 -9.31 -10.74
C GLY A 179 25.56 -9.90 -11.33
N GLU A 180 26.38 -9.07 -11.97
CA GLU A 180 27.65 -9.48 -12.60
C GLU A 180 28.53 -10.30 -11.65
N THR A 181 28.59 -9.89 -10.37
CA THR A 181 29.27 -10.65 -9.31
C THR A 181 28.29 -11.19 -8.28
N ARG A 182 28.62 -12.35 -7.69
CA ARG A 182 27.82 -12.94 -6.58
C ARG A 182 27.65 -11.96 -5.41
N VAL A 183 28.68 -11.17 -5.11
CA VAL A 183 28.64 -10.16 -4.03
C VAL A 183 27.64 -9.04 -4.37
N SER A 184 27.67 -8.51 -5.60
CA SER A 184 26.72 -7.47 -6.04
C SER A 184 25.26 -7.96 -5.97
N MET A 185 25.02 -9.19 -6.43
CA MET A 185 23.71 -9.85 -6.41
C MET A 185 23.16 -10.00 -4.98
N TYR A 186 23.94 -10.53 -4.03
CA TYR A 186 23.46 -10.68 -2.66
C TYR A 186 23.30 -9.33 -1.94
N ARG A 187 24.15 -8.34 -2.25
CA ARG A 187 24.03 -6.99 -1.70
C ARG A 187 22.74 -6.29 -2.16
N ASN A 188 22.30 -6.56 -3.38
CA ASN A 188 21.08 -6.01 -3.97
C ASN A 188 20.19 -7.12 -4.57
N TRP A 189 19.73 -8.02 -3.69
CA TRP A 189 18.90 -9.14 -4.14
C TRP A 189 17.59 -8.66 -4.80
N ARG A 190 16.94 -7.65 -4.24
CA ARG A 190 15.66 -7.12 -4.73
C ARG A 190 15.78 -6.48 -6.12
N GLY A 191 16.83 -5.69 -6.35
CA GLY A 191 17.14 -5.10 -7.65
C GLY A 191 17.50 -6.14 -8.70
N PHE A 192 18.20 -7.21 -8.30
CA PHE A 192 18.49 -8.36 -9.15
C PHE A 192 17.23 -9.13 -9.55
N GLU A 193 16.35 -9.45 -8.60
CA GLU A 193 15.06 -10.09 -8.89
C GLU A 193 14.24 -9.27 -9.91
N ALA A 194 14.17 -7.96 -9.70
CA ALA A 194 13.47 -7.04 -10.59
C ALA A 194 14.11 -7.00 -11.99
N TYR A 195 15.44 -6.99 -12.07
CA TYR A 195 16.18 -7.00 -13.32
C TYR A 195 15.93 -8.29 -14.10
N GLN A 196 15.99 -9.45 -13.45
CA GLN A 196 15.73 -10.74 -14.09
C GLN A 196 14.30 -10.84 -14.63
N ALA A 197 13.31 -10.36 -13.86
CA ALA A 197 11.92 -10.29 -14.31
C ALA A 197 11.74 -9.34 -15.51
N TYR A 198 12.40 -8.18 -15.48
CA TYR A 198 12.37 -7.22 -16.58
C TYR A 198 13.02 -7.78 -17.85
N LYS A 199 14.18 -8.43 -17.72
CA LYS A 199 14.88 -9.10 -18.82
C LYS A 199 14.00 -10.19 -19.45
N MET A 200 13.40 -11.05 -18.62
CA MET A 200 12.46 -12.08 -19.09
C MET A 200 11.30 -11.49 -19.89
N TRP A 201 10.76 -10.34 -19.47
CA TRP A 201 9.71 -9.64 -20.22
C TRP A 201 10.23 -8.98 -21.51
N LEU A 202 11.44 -8.41 -21.51
CA LEU A 202 12.07 -7.83 -22.70
C LEU A 202 12.29 -8.86 -23.80
N ASP A 203 12.70 -10.06 -23.44
CA ASP A 203 12.98 -11.16 -24.37
C ASP A 203 11.70 -11.90 -24.81
N ALA A 204 10.54 -11.53 -24.27
CA ALA A 204 9.27 -12.16 -24.58
C ALA A 204 8.71 -11.76 -25.96
N THR A 205 7.85 -12.61 -26.52
CA THR A 205 7.07 -12.27 -27.72
C THR A 205 6.14 -11.08 -27.47
N LEU A 206 5.70 -10.39 -28.53
CA LEU A 206 4.77 -9.26 -28.40
C LEU A 206 3.51 -9.65 -27.61
N TRP A 207 2.96 -10.84 -27.86
CA TRP A 207 1.79 -11.33 -27.14
C TRP A 207 2.07 -11.50 -25.64
N GLN A 208 3.17 -12.18 -25.28
CA GLN A 208 3.58 -12.35 -23.89
C GLN A 208 3.90 -11.01 -23.21
N LYS A 209 4.41 -10.01 -23.94
CA LYS A 209 4.60 -8.67 -23.37
C LYS A 209 3.28 -8.04 -22.92
N LEU A 210 2.19 -8.30 -23.66
CA LEU A 210 0.87 -7.74 -23.39
C LEU A 210 0.10 -8.51 -22.32
N VAL A 211 0.07 -9.84 -22.40
CA VAL A 211 -0.76 -10.70 -21.51
C VAL A 211 0.03 -11.50 -20.47
N GLY A 212 1.36 -11.48 -20.55
CA GLY A 212 2.25 -12.21 -19.66
C GLY A 212 2.52 -13.64 -20.09
N PHE A 213 3.31 -14.33 -19.27
CA PHE A 213 3.62 -15.75 -19.37
C PHE A 213 2.57 -16.64 -18.67
N GLY A 214 1.60 -16.04 -17.98
CA GLY A 214 0.53 -16.72 -17.27
C GLY A 214 0.87 -17.06 -15.81
N HIS A 215 -0.16 -17.44 -15.05
CA HIS A 215 0.03 -17.95 -13.70
C HIS A 215 0.78 -19.30 -13.74
N GLY A 216 1.64 -19.53 -12.76
CA GLY A 216 2.57 -20.64 -12.70
C GLY A 216 3.95 -20.32 -13.29
N SER A 217 4.11 -19.21 -14.01
CA SER A 217 5.42 -18.79 -14.53
C SER A 217 6.37 -18.45 -13.38
N GLU A 218 7.61 -18.91 -13.52
CA GLU A 218 8.72 -18.60 -12.61
C GLU A 218 9.73 -17.70 -13.31
N ILE A 219 10.41 -16.85 -12.53
CA ILE A 219 11.42 -15.93 -13.03
C ILE A 219 12.77 -16.64 -12.97
N TYR A 220 13.40 -16.79 -14.12
CA TYR A 220 14.71 -17.41 -14.23
C TYR A 220 15.81 -16.47 -13.71
N LEU A 221 16.65 -16.97 -12.81
CA LEU A 221 17.73 -16.18 -12.20
C LEU A 221 18.98 -16.09 -13.07
N GLY A 222 19.07 -16.82 -14.19
CA GLY A 222 20.27 -16.83 -15.03
C GLY A 222 21.42 -17.68 -14.49
N ARG A 223 21.28 -18.21 -13.27
CA ARG A 223 22.27 -19.02 -12.55
C ARG A 223 21.66 -19.70 -11.34
N MET A 224 22.30 -20.74 -10.85
CA MET A 224 22.00 -21.34 -9.55
C MET A 224 22.43 -20.41 -8.41
N VAL A 225 21.50 -20.14 -7.50
CA VAL A 225 21.70 -19.34 -6.30
C VAL A 225 21.32 -20.17 -5.09
N THR A 226 22.20 -20.26 -4.10
CA THR A 226 21.87 -20.92 -2.83
C THR A 226 21.07 -19.95 -1.96
N PHE A 227 19.86 -20.37 -1.56
CA PHE A 227 18.97 -19.64 -0.65
C PHE A 227 18.56 -20.57 0.48
N LEU A 228 18.84 -20.18 1.74
CA LEU A 228 18.53 -20.98 2.94
C LEU A 228 18.99 -22.45 2.84
N GLY A 229 20.17 -22.70 2.26
CA GLY A 229 20.72 -24.04 2.11
C GLY A 229 20.20 -24.84 0.90
N HIS A 230 19.34 -24.26 0.07
CA HIS A 230 18.83 -24.89 -1.15
C HIS A 230 19.26 -24.14 -2.41
N ASP A 231 19.73 -24.85 -3.41
CA ASP A 231 20.04 -24.25 -4.71
C ASP A 231 18.77 -24.06 -5.53
N VAL A 232 18.55 -22.82 -5.96
CA VAL A 232 17.41 -22.42 -6.80
C VAL A 232 17.89 -21.74 -8.07
N GLU A 233 17.30 -22.09 -9.20
CA GLU A 233 17.58 -21.46 -10.50
C GLU A 233 16.46 -20.51 -10.95
N SER A 234 15.30 -20.63 -10.31
CA SER A 234 14.10 -19.86 -10.58
C SER A 234 13.40 -19.48 -9.27
N ILE A 235 12.69 -18.36 -9.32
CA ILE A 235 11.88 -17.90 -8.19
C ILE A 235 10.44 -17.61 -8.61
N HIS A 236 9.53 -18.02 -7.74
CA HIS A 236 8.10 -17.92 -8.01
C HIS A 236 7.51 -16.53 -7.73
N SER A 237 8.04 -15.85 -6.72
CA SER A 237 7.57 -14.55 -6.24
C SER A 237 8.75 -13.65 -5.93
N ILE A 238 8.67 -12.38 -6.33
CA ILE A 238 9.72 -11.38 -6.10
C ILE A 238 9.21 -10.25 -5.21
N HIS A 239 10.14 -9.46 -4.67
CA HIS A 239 9.82 -8.34 -3.79
C HIS A 239 9.14 -7.16 -4.49
N ASN A 240 9.23 -7.04 -5.82
CA ASN A 240 8.59 -5.97 -6.58
C ASN A 240 7.38 -6.50 -7.37
N SER A 241 6.16 -6.18 -6.91
CA SER A 241 4.92 -6.65 -7.53
C SER A 241 4.76 -6.19 -8.97
N TYR A 242 5.31 -5.02 -9.33
CA TYR A 242 5.14 -4.49 -10.68
C TYR A 242 5.81 -5.39 -11.70
N PHE A 243 7.06 -5.79 -11.45
CA PHE A 243 7.77 -6.72 -12.32
C PHE A 243 7.21 -8.15 -12.22
N GLY A 244 6.75 -8.57 -11.04
CA GLY A 244 6.09 -9.87 -10.88
C GLY A 244 4.79 -9.96 -11.68
N LEU A 245 3.96 -8.92 -11.64
CA LEU A 245 2.75 -8.79 -12.45
C LEU A 245 3.09 -8.67 -13.93
N LEU A 246 4.15 -7.93 -14.29
CA LEU A 246 4.58 -7.79 -15.68
C LEU A 246 4.91 -9.15 -16.31
N VAL A 247 5.60 -10.03 -15.57
CA VAL A 247 5.88 -11.40 -16.03
C VAL A 247 4.61 -12.23 -16.10
N LYS A 248 3.79 -12.26 -15.04
CA LYS A 248 2.63 -13.18 -14.97
C LYS A 248 1.44 -12.76 -15.83
N THR A 249 1.19 -11.45 -15.93
CA THR A 249 -0.03 -10.86 -16.50
C THR A 249 0.23 -9.82 -17.60
N GLY A 250 1.50 -9.54 -17.91
CA GLY A 250 1.89 -8.61 -18.96
C GLY A 250 1.56 -7.16 -18.62
N LEU A 251 1.70 -6.31 -19.63
CA LEU A 251 1.42 -4.88 -19.52
C LEU A 251 -0.05 -4.61 -19.15
N LEU A 252 -0.99 -5.42 -19.66
CA LEU A 252 -2.41 -5.24 -19.37
C LEU A 252 -2.74 -5.41 -17.88
N GLY A 253 -2.18 -6.43 -17.24
CA GLY A 253 -2.38 -6.65 -15.81
C GLY A 253 -1.75 -5.55 -14.94
N VAL A 254 -0.55 -5.08 -15.31
CA VAL A 254 0.08 -3.94 -14.64
C VAL A 254 -0.76 -2.67 -14.78
N VAL A 255 -1.26 -2.36 -15.97
CA VAL A 255 -2.13 -1.20 -16.22
C VAL A 255 -3.43 -1.31 -15.45
N ALA A 256 -4.08 -2.48 -15.44
CA ALA A 256 -5.30 -2.70 -14.67
C ALA A 256 -5.06 -2.50 -13.16
N TYR A 257 -3.94 -3.01 -12.64
CA TYR A 257 -3.54 -2.86 -11.25
C TYR A 257 -3.28 -1.38 -10.88
N LEU A 258 -2.54 -0.65 -11.73
CA LEU A 258 -2.30 0.78 -11.53
C LEU A 258 -3.61 1.58 -11.62
N ALA A 259 -4.48 1.29 -12.59
CA ALA A 259 -5.78 1.94 -12.71
C ALA A 259 -6.65 1.73 -11.47
N PHE A 260 -6.63 0.53 -10.89
CA PHE A 260 -7.30 0.23 -9.63
C PHE A 260 -6.77 1.10 -8.47
N LEU A 261 -5.46 1.22 -8.32
CA LEU A 261 -4.84 2.02 -7.27
C LEU A 261 -4.95 3.54 -7.50
N PHE A 262 -5.01 4.00 -8.76
CA PHE A 262 -5.16 5.43 -9.06
C PHE A 262 -6.61 5.92 -8.99
N ARG A 263 -7.60 5.02 -9.11
CA ARG A 263 -9.04 5.35 -9.08
C ARG A 263 -9.45 6.25 -7.90
N PRO A 264 -8.97 6.07 -6.65
CA PRO A 264 -9.34 6.95 -5.53
C PRO A 264 -8.94 8.43 -5.68
N PHE A 265 -7.91 8.73 -6.46
CA PHE A 265 -7.43 10.09 -6.69
C PHE A 265 -8.28 10.84 -7.74
N SER A 266 -8.91 10.11 -8.65
CA SER A 266 -9.82 10.67 -9.67
C SER A 266 -11.21 11.01 -9.12
N SER A 267 -11.56 10.49 -7.94
CA SER A 267 -12.87 10.71 -7.35
C SER A 267 -13.03 12.14 -6.83
N LYS A 268 -14.00 12.89 -7.40
CA LYS A 268 -14.40 14.23 -6.94
C LYS A 268 -15.36 14.21 -5.74
N THR A 269 -15.50 13.09 -5.02
CA THR A 269 -16.43 13.01 -3.88
C THR A 269 -16.10 14.10 -2.86
N ARG A 270 -16.94 15.14 -2.81
CA ARG A 270 -16.89 16.15 -1.75
C ARG A 270 -17.33 15.45 -0.47
N ALA A 271 -16.48 15.46 0.55
CA ALA A 271 -16.85 14.94 1.86
C ALA A 271 -18.02 15.78 2.39
N SER A 272 -19.18 15.16 2.57
CA SER A 272 -20.37 15.86 3.08
C SER A 272 -20.40 15.92 4.61
N ASN A 273 -19.54 15.15 5.28
CA ASN A 273 -19.40 15.12 6.73
C ASN A 273 -17.98 14.69 7.14
N ALA A 274 -17.65 14.85 8.42
CA ALA A 274 -16.35 14.51 8.98
C ALA A 274 -15.99 13.03 8.83
N ALA A 275 -16.94 12.10 8.86
CA ALA A 275 -16.65 10.67 8.68
C ALA A 275 -16.20 10.36 7.24
N MET A 276 -16.91 10.91 6.24
CA MET A 276 -16.52 10.79 4.83
C MET A 276 -15.14 11.36 4.55
N GLU A 277 -14.80 12.47 5.21
CA GLU A 277 -13.48 13.07 5.08
C GLU A 277 -12.39 12.09 5.53
N ILE A 278 -12.59 11.43 6.67
CA ILE A 278 -11.61 10.47 7.17
C ILE A 278 -11.51 9.26 6.24
N TYR A 279 -12.65 8.69 5.82
CA TYR A 279 -12.64 7.55 4.88
C TYR A 279 -11.97 7.91 3.56
N SER A 280 -12.24 9.09 3.00
CA SER A 280 -11.59 9.55 1.78
C SER A 280 -10.07 9.70 1.94
N ARG A 281 -9.61 10.15 3.11
CA ARG A 281 -8.18 10.27 3.41
C ARG A 281 -7.53 8.90 3.58
N ILE A 282 -8.18 7.94 4.26
CA ILE A 282 -7.70 6.55 4.36
C ILE A 282 -7.57 5.91 2.98
N VAL A 283 -8.60 6.03 2.13
CA VAL A 283 -8.58 5.38 0.83
C VAL A 283 -7.46 5.95 -0.05
N ARG A 284 -7.27 7.27 -0.08
CA ARG A 284 -6.21 7.88 -0.89
C ARG A 284 -4.82 7.64 -0.30
N GLY A 285 -4.67 7.75 1.02
CA GLY A 285 -3.42 7.42 1.70
C GLY A 285 -3.04 5.96 1.53
N GLY A 286 -3.99 5.04 1.71
CA GLY A 286 -3.76 3.61 1.59
C GLY A 286 -3.48 3.21 0.14
N ALA A 287 -4.13 3.83 -0.84
CA ALA A 287 -3.79 3.61 -2.25
C ALA A 287 -2.34 4.03 -2.56
N LEU A 288 -1.90 5.20 -2.06
CA LEU A 288 -0.52 5.64 -2.21
C LEU A 288 0.48 4.74 -1.46
N ALA A 289 0.13 4.30 -0.25
CA ALA A 289 0.95 3.37 0.51
C ALA A 289 1.05 2.00 -0.20
N LEU A 290 -0.05 1.50 -0.77
CA LEU A 290 -0.07 0.27 -1.57
C LEU A 290 0.78 0.40 -2.85
N LEU A 291 0.76 1.56 -3.54
CA LEU A 291 1.66 1.81 -4.67
C LEU A 291 3.14 1.66 -4.26
N PHE A 292 3.56 2.33 -3.19
CA PHE A 292 4.96 2.25 -2.75
C PHE A 292 5.33 0.87 -2.22
N THR A 293 4.47 0.25 -1.41
CA THR A 293 4.74 -1.08 -0.86
C THR A 293 4.75 -2.18 -1.92
N SER A 294 4.06 -1.99 -3.06
CA SER A 294 4.19 -2.87 -4.23
C SER A 294 5.58 -2.83 -4.88
N ALA A 295 6.27 -1.69 -4.84
CA ALA A 295 7.65 -1.61 -5.31
C ALA A 295 8.64 -2.25 -4.30
N LEU A 296 8.38 -2.11 -3.00
CA LEU A 296 9.36 -2.43 -1.94
C LEU A 296 9.24 -3.86 -1.39
N VAL A 297 8.01 -4.34 -1.21
CA VAL A 297 7.69 -5.54 -0.41
C VAL A 297 6.50 -6.32 -0.95
N SER A 298 6.28 -6.30 -2.27
CA SER A 298 5.24 -7.06 -2.97
C SER A 298 3.79 -6.62 -2.71
N GLY A 299 3.56 -5.50 -2.00
CA GLY A 299 2.23 -4.87 -1.91
C GLY A 299 1.15 -5.84 -1.39
N PRO A 300 -0.07 -5.82 -1.96
CA PRO A 300 -1.15 -6.76 -1.63
C PRO A 300 -0.79 -8.25 -1.79
N PHE A 301 0.25 -8.57 -2.56
CA PHE A 301 0.71 -9.94 -2.80
C PHE A 301 1.80 -10.38 -1.80
N ASN A 302 2.16 -9.53 -0.84
CA ASN A 302 3.05 -9.89 0.24
C ASN A 302 2.49 -11.06 1.05
N LYS A 303 3.37 -11.91 1.61
CA LYS A 303 2.97 -13.12 2.34
C LYS A 303 2.11 -12.84 3.58
N SER A 304 2.40 -11.80 4.38
CA SER A 304 1.70 -11.61 5.67
C SER A 304 1.64 -10.18 6.21
N GLY A 305 2.47 -9.23 5.75
CA GLY A 305 2.59 -7.93 6.42
C GLY A 305 1.47 -6.92 6.09
N LEU A 306 0.92 -6.96 4.88
CA LEU A 306 0.07 -5.89 4.34
C LEU A 306 -1.43 -6.15 4.48
N ASP A 307 -1.83 -7.30 5.00
CA ASP A 307 -3.22 -7.75 5.06
C ASP A 307 -4.08 -6.77 5.89
N GLY A 308 -3.56 -6.29 7.02
CA GLY A 308 -4.25 -5.29 7.84
C GLY A 308 -4.41 -3.93 7.15
N LEU A 309 -3.41 -3.48 6.39
CA LEU A 309 -3.51 -2.25 5.60
C LEU A 309 -4.56 -2.39 4.50
N LEU A 310 -4.58 -3.54 3.82
CA LEU A 310 -5.55 -3.82 2.78
C LEU A 310 -6.97 -3.87 3.33
N LEU A 311 -7.15 -4.46 4.52
CA LEU A 311 -8.44 -4.56 5.21
C LEU A 311 -9.01 -3.19 5.60
N ILE A 312 -8.20 -2.33 6.24
CA ILE A 312 -8.68 -0.98 6.62
C ILE A 312 -8.96 -0.12 5.39
N TRP A 313 -8.13 -0.25 4.35
CA TRP A 313 -8.31 0.46 3.08
C TRP A 313 -9.61 0.04 2.39
N SER A 314 -9.87 -1.27 2.27
CA SER A 314 -11.08 -1.79 1.62
C SER A 314 -12.35 -1.49 2.43
N ALA A 315 -12.28 -1.53 3.76
CA ALA A 315 -13.39 -1.11 4.62
C ALA A 315 -13.72 0.38 4.44
N ALA A 316 -12.72 1.27 4.46
CA ALA A 316 -12.93 2.68 4.19
C ALA A 316 -13.49 2.93 2.78
N TYR A 317 -13.02 2.17 1.78
CA TYR A 317 -13.52 2.25 0.41
C TYR A 317 -14.98 1.81 0.30
N GLY A 318 -15.36 0.70 0.92
CA GLY A 318 -16.74 0.23 1.00
C GLY A 318 -17.67 1.27 1.63
N LEU A 319 -17.24 1.92 2.72
CA LEU A 319 -18.01 2.98 3.39
C LEU A 319 -18.22 4.20 2.47
N LEU A 320 -17.21 4.58 1.67
CA LEU A 320 -17.37 5.65 0.67
C LEU A 320 -18.38 5.27 -0.43
N LEU A 321 -18.34 4.03 -0.93
CA LEU A 321 -19.28 3.57 -1.96
C LEU A 321 -20.72 3.58 -1.45
N LEU A 322 -20.94 3.06 -0.24
CA LEU A 322 -22.24 3.05 0.42
C LEU A 322 -22.82 4.45 0.62
N GLN A 323 -22.00 5.40 1.05
CA GLN A 323 -22.45 6.78 1.24
C GLN A 323 -22.72 7.50 -0.09
N ALA A 324 -21.91 7.22 -1.12
CA ALA A 324 -22.16 7.75 -2.46
C ALA A 324 -23.49 7.24 -3.04
N GLN A 325 -23.81 5.95 -2.86
CA GLN A 325 -25.10 5.38 -3.26
C GLN A 325 -26.28 6.02 -2.52
N LYS A 326 -26.19 6.15 -1.18
CA LYS A 326 -27.23 6.83 -0.38
C LYS A 326 -27.47 8.27 -0.84
N SER A 327 -26.40 8.99 -1.15
CA SER A 327 -26.49 10.38 -1.64
C SER A 327 -27.18 10.46 -3.00
N ARG A 328 -26.84 9.58 -3.95
CA ARG A 328 -27.50 9.51 -5.26
C ARG A 328 -28.99 9.17 -5.14
N ARG A 329 -29.34 8.22 -4.28
CA ARG A 329 -30.73 7.84 -4.01
C ARG A 329 -31.55 9.01 -3.47
N ARG A 330 -31.01 9.75 -2.50
CA ARG A 330 -31.68 10.96 -1.95
C ARG A 330 -31.92 12.03 -3.02
N VAL A 331 -30.95 12.27 -3.91
CA VAL A 331 -31.10 13.23 -5.01
C VAL A 331 -32.18 12.76 -6.00
N HIS A 332 -32.21 11.47 -6.31
CA HIS A 332 -33.23 10.89 -7.18
C HIS A 332 -34.63 10.98 -6.55
N GLU A 333 -34.78 10.61 -5.28
CA GLU A 333 -36.05 10.73 -4.53
C GLU A 333 -36.50 12.20 -4.41
N ALA A 334 -35.57 13.15 -4.22
CA ALA A 334 -35.89 14.57 -4.20
C ALA A 334 -36.38 15.08 -5.57
N ARG A 335 -35.80 14.60 -6.68
CA ARG A 335 -36.26 14.92 -8.04
C ARG A 335 -37.64 14.32 -8.35
N ILE A 336 -37.96 13.15 -7.79
CA ILE A 336 -39.31 12.55 -7.93
C ILE A 336 -40.34 13.36 -7.13
N ARG A 337 -40.00 13.78 -5.90
CA ARG A 337 -40.93 14.55 -5.05
C ARG A 337 -41.15 15.97 -5.55
N ASN A 338 -40.10 16.60 -6.07
CA ASN A 338 -40.15 17.95 -6.64
C ASN A 338 -39.68 17.85 -8.10
N PRO A 339 -40.53 17.35 -9.02
CA PRO A 339 -40.17 17.39 -10.43
C PRO A 339 -39.88 18.84 -10.80
N PRO A 340 -38.80 19.11 -11.55
CA PRO A 340 -38.51 20.47 -11.99
C PRO A 340 -39.77 21.02 -12.64
N GLN A 341 -40.26 22.16 -12.16
CA GLN A 341 -41.42 22.81 -12.77
C GLN A 341 -41.06 23.05 -14.23
N MET A 342 -41.65 22.27 -15.14
CA MET A 342 -41.66 22.59 -16.56
C MET A 342 -42.59 23.80 -16.73
N GLY A 343 -42.09 24.96 -16.32
CA GLY A 343 -42.82 26.21 -16.30
C GLY A 343 -42.29 27.18 -17.34
N ARG A 344 -43.03 27.28 -18.45
CA ARG A 344 -43.19 28.49 -19.29
C ARG A 344 -41.95 29.00 -20.03
N LEU A 345 -41.69 28.44 -21.21
CA LEU A 345 -41.03 29.17 -22.31
C LEU A 345 -42.02 29.74 -23.34
N GLU A 346 -43.34 29.69 -23.10
CA GLU A 346 -44.36 30.16 -24.07
C GLU A 346 -44.81 31.63 -23.87
N GLY A 347 -44.10 32.43 -23.06
CA GLY A 347 -44.56 33.79 -22.71
C GLY A 347 -43.85 34.98 -23.36
N ALA A 348 -42.79 34.78 -24.14
CA ALA A 348 -41.89 35.88 -24.56
C ALA A 348 -41.73 36.04 -26.08
N ALA A 349 -42.74 35.67 -26.86
CA ALA A 349 -42.77 35.89 -28.32
C ALA A 349 -43.81 36.94 -28.76
N GLY A 350 -44.19 37.86 -27.88
CA GLY A 350 -45.17 38.90 -28.18
C GLY A 350 -44.82 40.22 -27.51
N LYS A 351 -43.81 40.92 -28.04
CA LYS A 351 -43.58 42.38 -27.98
C LYS A 351 -42.16 42.69 -28.46
N ALA A 352 -42.02 42.83 -29.78
CA ALA A 352 -41.01 43.65 -30.44
C ALA A 352 -41.59 44.11 -31.77
#